data_AF-A0A496XDD5-F1
#
_entry.id   AF-A0A496XDD5-F1
#
_cell.length_a   1.000
_cell.length_b   1.000
_cell.length_c   1.000
_cell.angle_alpha   90.00
_cell.angle_beta   90.00
_cell.angle_gamma   90.00
#
_symmetry.space_group_name_H-M   'P 1'
#
loop_
_entity.id
_entity.type
_entity.pdbx_description
1 polymer ?
#
loop_
_entity_poly.entity_id
_entity_poly.type
_entity_poly.pdbx_seq_one_letter_code
_entity_poly.pdbx_strand_id
1 'polypeptide(L)'
;MPESVRHAVSIAGGEYSEESMYWFGAGMRDFLAGKGTLEQCLCLTGTHRKIFRDQALVRAAMELKQDRDISTWALAGELEQALARYAPAHGQRPRDKLPALQCALHDVFSAGCAMKRSRKRIFDLLPT
;
A
#
# COMPACT_ATOMS: atom_id res chain seq x y z
N MET A 1 -21.63 -8.67 -3.60
CA MET A 1 -21.14 -8.09 -2.32
C MET A 1 -22.08 -8.47 -1.18
N PRO A 2 -21.56 -8.87 0.00
CA PRO A 2 -22.36 -9.12 1.19
C PRO A 2 -23.15 -7.88 1.63
N GLU A 3 -24.30 -8.07 2.24
CA GLU A 3 -25.24 -7.01 2.64
C GLU A 3 -24.66 -6.06 3.70
N SER A 4 -23.88 -6.58 4.64
CA SER A 4 -23.14 -5.81 5.65
C SER A 4 -22.16 -4.81 5.06
N VAL A 5 -21.55 -5.15 3.92
CA VAL A 5 -20.64 -4.25 3.20
C VAL A 5 -21.44 -3.15 2.50
N ARG A 6 -22.62 -3.44 1.95
CA ARG A 6 -23.52 -2.41 1.39
C ARG A 6 -24.03 -1.45 2.46
N HIS A 7 -24.32 -1.95 3.66
CA HIS A 7 -24.82 -1.15 4.78
C HIS A 7 -23.75 -0.18 5.31
N ALA A 8 -22.51 -0.64 5.52
CA ALA A 8 -21.39 0.22 5.92
C ALA A 8 -21.10 1.34 4.89
N VAL A 9 -21.32 1.05 3.61
CA VAL A 9 -21.09 1.97 2.49
C VAL A 9 -22.22 2.98 2.36
N SER A 10 -23.46 2.58 2.64
CA SER A 10 -24.63 3.47 2.63
C SER A 10 -24.59 4.48 3.79
N ILE A 11 -24.12 4.08 4.98
CA ILE A 11 -23.99 4.97 6.14
C ILE A 11 -22.94 6.09 5.89
N ALA A 12 -21.98 5.82 5.02
CA ALA A 12 -20.80 6.65 4.83
C ALA A 12 -20.97 7.89 3.92
N GLY A 13 -22.10 8.01 3.21
CA GLY A 13 -22.48 9.22 2.47
C GLY A 13 -21.53 9.70 1.35
N GLY A 14 -20.54 8.90 0.93
CA GLY A 14 -19.57 9.29 -0.09
C GLY A 14 -19.34 8.22 -1.16
N GLU A 15 -19.14 8.66 -2.40
CA GLU A 15 -18.65 7.81 -3.50
C GLU A 15 -17.20 7.38 -3.19
N TYR A 16 -17.04 6.19 -2.62
CA TYR A 16 -15.72 5.59 -2.45
C TYR A 16 -15.26 4.95 -3.75
N SER A 17 -13.95 5.03 -4.02
CA SER A 17 -13.37 4.36 -5.18
C SER A 17 -13.60 2.85 -5.11
N GLU A 18 -13.81 2.20 -6.25
CA GLU A 18 -13.93 0.73 -6.36
C GLU A 18 -12.77 0.00 -5.68
N GLU A 19 -11.57 0.56 -5.78
CA GLU A 19 -10.38 0.05 -5.10
C GLU A 19 -10.52 0.03 -3.57
N SER A 20 -11.09 1.09 -2.99
CA SER A 20 -11.33 1.18 -1.54
C SER A 20 -12.38 0.16 -1.11
N MET A 21 -13.40 -0.05 -1.95
CA MET A 21 -14.47 -1.03 -1.73
C MET A 21 -13.97 -2.47 -1.80
N TYR A 22 -13.14 -2.77 -2.80
CA TYR A 22 -12.52 -4.07 -2.97
C TYR A 22 -11.59 -4.41 -1.79
N TRP A 23 -10.73 -3.46 -1.41
CA TRP A 23 -9.86 -3.58 -0.23
C TRP A 23 -10.66 -3.90 1.03
N PHE A 24 -11.71 -3.11 1.30
CA PHE A 24 -12.54 -3.30 2.48
C PHE A 24 -13.26 -4.66 2.47
N GLY A 25 -13.83 -5.05 1.33
CA GLY A 25 -14.50 -6.34 1.18
C GLY A 25 -13.55 -7.55 1.31
N ALA A 26 -12.29 -7.41 0.90
CA ALA A 26 -11.26 -8.44 1.11
C ALA A 26 -10.91 -8.57 2.59
N GLY A 27 -10.64 -7.43 3.27
CA GLY A 27 -10.30 -7.44 4.70
C GLY A 27 -11.45 -7.95 5.59
N MET A 28 -12.69 -7.58 5.29
CA MET A 28 -13.86 -8.11 6.01
C MET A 28 -14.01 -9.62 5.86
N ARG A 29 -13.71 -10.16 4.67
CA ARG A 29 -13.76 -11.61 4.42
C ARG A 29 -12.73 -12.36 5.25
N ASP A 30 -11.52 -11.81 5.34
CA ASP A 30 -10.44 -12.38 6.14
C ASP A 30 -10.73 -12.30 7.64
N PHE A 31 -11.33 -11.20 8.10
CA PHE A 31 -11.76 -11.04 9.49
C PHE A 31 -12.87 -12.04 9.86
N LEU A 32 -13.91 -12.15 9.03
CA LEU A 32 -15.00 -13.11 9.23
C LEU A 32 -14.53 -14.57 9.14
N ALA A 33 -13.42 -14.83 8.45
CA ALA A 33 -12.76 -16.14 8.43
C ALA A 33 -11.86 -16.39 9.67
N GLY A 34 -11.80 -15.46 10.63
CA GLY A 34 -11.03 -15.61 11.87
C GLY A 34 -9.51 -15.50 11.70
N LYS A 35 -9.03 -14.87 10.61
CA LYS A 35 -7.59 -14.81 10.32
C LYS A 35 -6.80 -13.83 11.20
N GLY A 36 -7.47 -12.97 11.97
CA GLY A 36 -6.83 -11.99 12.83
C GLY A 36 -7.80 -10.88 13.27
N THR A 37 -7.25 -9.79 13.80
CA THR A 37 -8.05 -8.59 14.13
C THR A 37 -8.45 -7.85 12.86
N LEU A 38 -9.49 -7.01 12.95
CA LEU A 38 -9.97 -6.21 11.82
C LEU A 38 -8.87 -5.31 11.24
N GLU A 39 -8.04 -4.71 12.09
CA GLU A 39 -6.89 -3.89 11.68
C GLU A 39 -5.81 -4.71 10.97
N GLN A 40 -5.60 -5.96 11.39
CA GLN A 40 -4.66 -6.87 10.73
C GLN A 40 -5.18 -7.27 9.36
N CYS A 41 -6.44 -7.69 9.26
CA CYS A 41 -7.06 -8.10 7.99
C CYS A 41 -7.19 -6.94 6.99
N LEU A 42 -7.39 -5.72 7.48
CA LEU A 42 -7.38 -4.51 6.65
C LEU A 42 -5.96 -3.95 6.38
N CYS A 43 -4.92 -4.58 6.93
CA CYS A 43 -3.51 -4.18 6.81
C CYS A 43 -3.21 -2.76 7.30
N LEU A 44 -3.84 -2.37 8.42
CA LEU A 44 -3.79 -1.00 8.96
C LEU A 44 -2.64 -0.74 9.93
N THR A 45 -1.99 -1.81 10.41
CA THR A 45 -0.93 -1.69 11.39
C THR A 45 0.34 -1.09 10.76
N GLY A 46 1.17 -0.44 11.59
CA GLY A 46 2.50 0.02 11.16
C GLY A 46 3.36 -1.12 10.61
N THR A 47 3.20 -2.33 11.17
CA THR A 47 3.90 -3.54 10.74
C THR A 47 3.59 -3.92 9.30
N HIS A 48 2.31 -3.92 8.89
CA HIS A 48 1.94 -4.24 7.49
C HIS A 48 2.49 -3.23 6.49
N ARG A 49 2.48 -1.94 6.85
CA ARG A 49 3.11 -0.89 6.02
C ARG A 49 4.60 -1.14 5.82
N LYS A 50 5.31 -1.52 6.88
CA LYS A 50 6.73 -1.90 6.79
C LYS A 50 6.91 -3.13 5.90
N ILE A 51 6.14 -4.19 6.11
CA ILE A 51 6.20 -5.42 5.30
C ILE A 51 5.98 -5.13 3.81
N PHE A 52 4.95 -4.37 3.46
CA PHE A 52 4.68 -4.01 2.06
C PHE A 52 5.78 -3.15 1.45
N ARG A 53 6.34 -2.21 2.23
CA ARG A 53 7.48 -1.40 1.79
C ARG A 53 8.71 -2.27 1.54
N ASP A 54 9.03 -3.19 2.43
CA ASP A 54 10.19 -4.08 2.30
C ASP A 54 10.02 -5.04 1.10
N GLN A 55 8.81 -5.56 0.88
CA GLN A 55 8.49 -6.34 -0.32
C GLN A 55 8.62 -5.53 -1.61
N ALA A 56 8.17 -4.27 -1.60
CA ALA A 56 8.31 -3.38 -2.74
C ALA A 56 9.79 -3.07 -3.04
N LEU A 57 10.62 -2.88 -2.00
CA LEU A 57 12.07 -2.67 -2.15
C LEU A 57 12.74 -3.87 -2.83
N VAL A 58 12.41 -5.09 -2.40
CA VAL A 58 12.96 -6.31 -3.02
C VAL A 58 12.51 -6.44 -4.47
N ARG A 59 11.23 -6.18 -4.78
CA ARG A 59 10.72 -6.23 -6.15
C ARG A 59 11.41 -5.21 -7.06
N ALA A 60 11.51 -3.96 -6.60
CA ALA A 60 12.22 -2.89 -7.30
C ALA A 60 13.70 -3.26 -7.55
N ALA A 61 14.36 -3.86 -6.55
CA ALA A 61 15.72 -4.36 -6.70
C ALA A 61 15.81 -5.47 -7.75
N MET A 62 14.87 -6.42 -7.79
CA MET A 62 14.86 -7.48 -8.80
C MET A 62 14.68 -6.92 -10.22
N GLU A 63 13.82 -5.92 -10.40
CA GLU A 63 13.58 -5.27 -11.70
C GLU A 63 14.82 -4.51 -12.19
N LEU A 64 15.54 -3.83 -11.29
CA LEU A 64 16.71 -3.01 -11.63
C LEU A 64 18.03 -3.81 -11.67
N LYS A 65 18.05 -5.04 -11.16
CA LYS A 65 19.25 -5.88 -11.09
C LYS A 65 19.71 -6.37 -12.46
N GLN A 66 18.88 -6.33 -13.50
CA GLN A 66 19.13 -7.00 -14.78
C GLN A 66 20.53 -6.76 -15.38
N ASP A 67 21.15 -5.61 -15.09
CA ASP A 67 22.49 -5.24 -15.58
C ASP A 67 23.56 -5.05 -14.47
N ARG A 68 23.31 -5.50 -13.23
CA ARG A 68 24.21 -5.24 -12.08
C ARG A 68 24.63 -6.53 -11.36
N ASP A 69 25.94 -6.70 -11.18
CA ASP A 69 26.53 -7.81 -10.41
C ASP A 69 26.53 -7.52 -8.90
N ILE A 70 25.34 -7.31 -8.34
CA ILE A 70 25.13 -7.09 -6.90
C ILE A 70 23.99 -7.96 -6.40
N SER A 71 24.01 -8.31 -5.11
CA SER A 71 22.91 -9.04 -4.51
C SER A 71 21.64 -8.19 -4.50
N THR A 72 20.48 -8.82 -4.66
CA THR A 72 19.17 -8.13 -4.63
C THR A 72 18.97 -7.37 -3.32
N TRP A 73 19.47 -7.93 -2.20
CA TRP A 73 19.40 -7.30 -0.89
C TRP A 73 20.29 -6.07 -0.77
N ALA A 74 21.50 -6.09 -1.34
CA ALA A 74 22.38 -4.92 -1.38
C ALA A 74 21.75 -3.79 -2.19
N LEU A 75 21.18 -4.11 -3.36
CA LEU A 75 20.46 -3.15 -4.19
C LEU A 75 19.19 -2.61 -3.49
N ALA A 76 18.47 -3.43 -2.74
CA ALA A 76 17.34 -2.98 -1.92
C ALA A 76 17.78 -1.98 -0.85
N GLY A 77 18.96 -2.18 -0.24
CA GLY A 77 19.56 -1.21 0.69
C GLY A 77 19.94 0.12 0.02
N GLU A 78 20.52 0.08 -1.19
CA GLU A 78 20.79 1.28 -2.00
C GLU A 78 19.48 2.04 -2.33
N LEU A 79 18.43 1.30 -2.70
CA LEU A 79 17.11 1.87 -3.00
C LEU A 79 16.47 2.49 -1.76
N GLU A 80 16.62 1.91 -0.57
CA GLU A 80 16.10 2.51 0.66
C GLU A 80 16.78 3.85 0.97
N GLN A 81 18.10 3.96 0.77
CA GLN A 81 18.81 5.23 0.92
C GLN A 81 18.36 6.26 -0.12
N ALA A 82 18.16 5.84 -1.36
CA ALA A 82 17.65 6.70 -2.43
C ALA A 82 16.20 7.16 -2.15
N LEU A 83 15.37 6.28 -1.56
CA LEU A 83 13.99 6.57 -1.20
C LEU A 83 13.89 7.72 -0.18
N ALA A 84 14.80 7.75 0.80
CA ALA A 84 14.86 8.85 1.77
C ALA A 84 15.09 10.21 1.11
N ARG A 85 15.85 10.25 0.00
CA ARG A 85 16.09 11.47 -0.80
C ARG A 85 14.94 11.76 -1.77
N TYR A 86 14.22 10.73 -2.21
CA TYR A 86 13.09 10.83 -3.14
C TYR A 86 11.81 11.37 -2.48
N ALA A 87 11.50 10.93 -1.27
CA ALA A 87 10.28 11.28 -0.53
C ALA A 87 9.97 12.79 -0.44
N PRO A 88 10.95 13.70 -0.21
CA PRO A 88 10.71 15.14 -0.13
C PRO A 88 10.49 15.81 -1.50
N ALA A 89 11.02 15.23 -2.59
CA ALA A 89 11.14 15.91 -3.88
C ALA A 89 10.05 15.53 -4.91
N HIS A 90 9.42 14.36 -4.77
CA HIS A 90 8.67 13.75 -5.87
C HIS A 90 7.31 13.16 -5.51
N GLY A 91 6.81 13.36 -4.28
CA GLY A 91 5.55 12.77 -3.79
C GLY A 91 4.26 13.08 -4.56
N GLN A 92 4.32 13.80 -5.69
CA GLN A 92 3.16 14.16 -6.52
C GLN A 92 3.37 13.97 -8.04
N ARG A 93 4.51 13.44 -8.51
CA ARG A 93 4.69 13.27 -9.97
C ARG A 93 3.95 12.01 -10.47
N PRO A 94 3.20 12.08 -11.58
CA PRO A 94 2.57 10.89 -12.16
C PRO A 94 3.60 9.85 -12.56
N ARG A 95 3.42 8.61 -12.11
CA ARG A 95 4.32 7.46 -12.37
C ARG A 95 4.70 7.32 -13.84
N ASP A 96 3.73 7.50 -14.73
CA ASP A 96 3.86 7.21 -16.17
C ASP A 96 4.82 8.15 -16.92
N LYS A 97 5.30 9.21 -16.25
CA LYS A 97 6.27 10.17 -16.78
C LYS A 97 7.65 10.03 -16.16
N LEU A 98 7.87 9.00 -15.34
CA LEU A 98 9.11 8.82 -14.60
C LEU A 98 10.06 7.82 -15.31
N PRO A 99 11.38 8.05 -15.28
CA PRO A 99 12.38 7.04 -15.62
C PRO A 99 12.25 5.78 -14.74
N ALA A 100 12.73 4.62 -15.22
CA ALA A 100 12.57 3.33 -14.53
C ALA A 100 12.97 3.35 -13.04
N LEU A 101 14.11 3.96 -12.70
CA LEU A 101 14.55 4.12 -11.31
C LEU A 101 13.57 4.96 -10.46
N GLN A 102 13.02 6.02 -11.04
CA GLN A 102 12.04 6.87 -10.36
C GLN A 102 10.67 6.21 -10.25
N CYS A 103 10.27 5.37 -11.22
CA CYS A 103 9.09 4.49 -11.09
C CYS A 103 9.26 3.52 -9.93
N ALA A 104 10.41 2.85 -9.85
CA ALA A 104 10.72 1.93 -8.76
C ALA A 104 10.68 2.62 -7.39
N LEU A 105 11.29 3.81 -7.27
CA LEU A 105 11.24 4.61 -6.04
C LEU A 105 9.82 5.11 -5.71
N HIS A 106 9.04 5.51 -6.72
CA HIS A 106 7.64 5.89 -6.55
C HIS A 106 6.78 4.74 -6.02
N ASP A 107 6.98 3.53 -6.56
CA ASP A 107 6.21 2.35 -6.17
C ASP A 107 6.54 1.91 -4.74
N VAL A 108 7.83 1.94 -4.36
CA VAL A 108 8.25 1.69 -2.98
C VAL A 108 7.72 2.76 -2.02
N PHE A 109 7.79 4.04 -2.40
CA PHE A 109 7.28 5.14 -1.60
C PHE A 109 5.79 4.96 -1.33
N SER A 110 5.02 4.68 -2.38
CA SER A 110 3.57 4.49 -2.33
C SER A 110 3.17 3.29 -1.46
N ALA A 111 3.93 2.20 -1.48
CA ALA A 111 3.69 1.02 -0.65
C ALA A 111 3.90 1.31 0.86
N GLY A 112 4.83 2.21 1.19
CA GLY A 112 5.09 2.64 2.57
C GLY A 112 4.22 3.80 3.07
N CYS A 113 3.43 4.44 2.19
CA CYS A 113 2.61 5.59 2.54
C CYS A 113 1.46 5.24 3.49
N ALA A 114 1.02 6.25 4.25
CA ALA A 114 -0.25 6.19 4.96
C ALA A 114 -1.39 5.95 3.96
N MET A 115 -2.43 5.25 4.42
CA MET A 115 -3.59 4.94 3.59
C MET A 115 -4.19 6.16 2.89
N LYS A 116 -4.75 5.93 1.70
CA LYS A 116 -5.63 6.90 1.04
C LYS A 116 -6.72 7.35 2.01
N ARG A 117 -7.03 8.65 1.99
CA ARG A 117 -8.05 9.28 2.85
C ARG A 117 -9.40 8.58 2.79
N SER A 118 -9.78 8.05 1.62
CA SER A 118 -11.00 7.25 1.42
C SER A 118 -11.02 5.99 2.29
N ARG A 119 -9.95 5.20 2.27
CA ARG A 119 -9.81 3.97 3.07
C ARG A 119 -9.83 4.26 4.57
N LYS A 120 -9.16 5.34 4.99
CA LYS A 120 -9.20 5.78 6.40
C LYS A 120 -10.63 6.13 6.84
N ARG A 121 -11.38 6.90 6.04
CA ARG A 121 -12.78 7.22 6.34
C ARG A 121 -13.67 5.98 6.44
N ILE A 122 -13.51 5.01 5.54
CA ILE A 122 -14.27 3.75 5.60
C ILE A 122 -13.97 3.02 6.92
N PHE A 123 -12.70 2.95 7.32
CA PHE A 123 -12.30 2.32 8.57
C PHE A 123 -12.85 3.05 9.80
N ASP A 124 -12.76 4.39 9.82
CA ASP A 124 -13.26 5.22 10.93
C ASP A 124 -14.79 5.08 11.14
N LEU A 125 -15.53 4.57 10.15
CA LEU A 125 -16.98 4.33 10.23
C LEU A 125 -17.35 2.95 10.77
N LEU A 126 -16.36 2.08 11.01
CA LEU A 126 -16.62 0.75 11.57
C LEU A 126 -16.86 0.86 13.07
N PRO A 127 -17.94 0.26 13.61
CA PRO A 127 -18.13 0.21 15.05
C PRO A 127 -16.99 -0.60 15.68
N THR A 128 -16.33 0.00 16.67
CA THR A 128 -15.34 -0.65 17.56
C THR A 128 -16.01 -1.65 18.49
#